data_AF-A0A519UFD9-F1
#
_entry.id   AF-A0A519UFD9-F1
#
_cell.length_a   1.000
_cell.length_b   1.000
_cell.length_c   1.000
_cell.angle_alpha   90.00
_cell.angle_beta   90.00
_cell.angle_gamma   90.00
#
_symmetry.space_group_name_H-M   'P 1'
#
loop_
_entity.id
_entity.type
_entity.pdbx_description
1 polymer ?
#
loop_
_entity_poly.entity_id
_entity_poly.type
_entity_poly.pdbx_seq_one_letter_code
_entity_poly.pdbx_strand_id
1 'polypeptide(L)'
;MFKIKHLLILSLTVVILGFAGCKSSFEKLRLSNDVTKKYQEGIRLYNKKDYSKALILFEGLAQKYRGTAEAEDLNYYYAFTLYRLKDYTTARYKFKEFADTYPASKNAEECRYMGAYCYYLDSPKSSLDQ
;
A
#
# COMPACT_ATOMS: atom_id res chain seq x y z
N MET A 1 -16.79 -50.07 5.68
CA MET A 1 -16.01 -48.97 6.30
C MET A 1 -15.21 -48.13 5.30
N PHE A 2 -14.61 -48.69 4.25
CA PHE A 2 -13.86 -47.91 3.24
C PHE A 2 -14.73 -46.95 2.39
N LYS A 3 -15.94 -47.36 1.98
CA LYS A 3 -16.84 -46.52 1.17
C LYS A 3 -17.30 -45.23 1.87
N ILE A 4 -17.52 -45.26 3.19
CA ILE A 4 -17.91 -44.09 3.99
C ILE A 4 -16.74 -43.10 4.14
N LYS A 5 -15.51 -43.61 4.31
CA LYS A 5 -14.30 -42.78 4.34
C LYS A 5 -14.06 -42.07 3.01
N HIS A 6 -14.28 -42.75 1.88
CA HIS A 6 -14.20 -42.12 0.55
C HIS A 6 -15.30 -41.08 0.31
N LEU A 7 -16.54 -41.32 0.77
CA LEU A 7 -17.60 -40.31 0.72
C LEU A 7 -17.28 -39.07 1.57
N LEU A 8 -16.70 -39.25 2.76
CA LEU A 8 -16.27 -38.15 3.64
C LEU A 8 -15.11 -37.35 3.03
N ILE A 9 -14.15 -38.02 2.40
CA ILE A 9 -13.04 -37.35 1.68
C ILE A 9 -13.59 -36.57 0.49
N LEU A 10 -14.48 -37.16 -0.32
CA LEU A 10 -15.07 -36.49 -1.48
C LEU A 10 -15.91 -35.26 -1.08
N SER A 11 -16.68 -35.37 0.00
CA SER A 11 -17.43 -34.28 0.62
C SER A 11 -16.52 -33.13 1.06
N LEU A 12 -15.41 -33.46 1.73
CA LEU A 12 -14.43 -32.46 2.18
C LEU A 12 -13.76 -31.75 0.99
N THR A 13 -13.46 -32.46 -0.10
CA THR A 13 -12.89 -31.85 -1.32
C THR A 13 -13.87 -30.89 -2.00
N VAL A 14 -15.17 -31.21 -2.03
CA VAL A 14 -16.21 -30.33 -2.62
C VAL A 14 -16.42 -29.07 -1.78
N VAL A 15 -16.37 -29.17 -0.44
CA VAL A 15 -16.46 -28.01 0.45
C VAL A 15 -15.24 -27.10 0.29
N ILE A 16 -14.03 -27.66 0.15
CA ILE A 16 -12.80 -26.88 -0.11
C ILE A 16 -12.86 -26.14 -1.45
N LEU A 17 -13.42 -26.77 -2.50
CA LEU A 17 -13.60 -26.14 -3.81
C LEU A 17 -14.69 -25.05 -3.82
N GLY A 18 -15.65 -25.08 -2.89
CA GLY A 18 -16.73 -24.09 -2.79
C GLY A 18 -16.28 -22.69 -2.34
N PHE A 19 -15.18 -22.58 -1.61
CA PHE A 19 -14.65 -21.28 -1.14
C PHE A 19 -13.72 -20.57 -2.14
N ALA A 20 -13.38 -21.20 -3.27
CA ALA A 20 -12.45 -20.63 -4.25
C ALA A 20 -13.07 -19.56 -5.17
N GLY A 21 -14.36 -19.25 -5.01
CA GLY A 21 -15.17 -18.70 -6.11
C GLY A 21 -15.84 -17.34 -5.87
N CYS A 22 -15.13 -16.31 -5.39
CA CYS A 22 -15.49 -14.90 -5.68
C CYS A 22 -14.31 -13.97 -5.36
N LYS A 23 -13.58 -13.49 -6.38
CA LYS A 23 -12.64 -12.38 -6.18
C LYS A 23 -13.40 -11.14 -5.70
N SER A 24 -12.95 -10.54 -4.60
CA SER A 24 -13.53 -9.30 -4.08
C SER A 24 -13.48 -8.19 -5.15
N SER A 25 -14.34 -7.18 -5.02
CA SER A 25 -14.33 -6.03 -5.95
C SER A 25 -12.95 -5.36 -6.01
N PHE A 26 -12.25 -5.31 -4.87
CA PHE A 26 -10.88 -4.80 -4.80
C PHE A 26 -9.92 -5.66 -5.63
N GLU A 27 -9.95 -6.99 -5.47
CA GLU A 27 -9.06 -7.89 -6.23
C GLU A 27 -9.32 -7.82 -7.74
N LYS A 28 -10.57 -7.69 -8.16
CA LYS A 28 -10.93 -7.46 -9.56
C LYS A 28 -10.32 -6.16 -10.08
N LEU A 29 -10.43 -5.06 -9.32
CA LEU A 29 -9.83 -3.79 -9.70
C LEU A 29 -8.30 -3.84 -9.70
N ARG A 30 -7.68 -4.40 -8.65
CA ARG A 30 -6.23 -4.52 -8.49
C ARG A 30 -5.59 -5.24 -9.68
N LEU A 31 -6.24 -6.27 -10.21
CA LEU A 31 -5.77 -7.05 -11.35
C LEU A 31 -6.14 -6.44 -12.71
N SER A 32 -7.04 -5.47 -12.76
CA SER A 32 -7.45 -4.81 -14.01
C SER A 32 -6.33 -3.92 -14.60
N ASN A 33 -6.48 -3.50 -15.86
CA ASN A 33 -5.58 -2.55 -16.50
C ASN A 33 -6.04 -1.09 -16.36
N ASP A 34 -7.11 -0.83 -15.62
CA ASP A 34 -7.69 0.51 -15.46
C ASP A 34 -6.91 1.33 -14.43
N VAL A 35 -5.85 1.99 -14.89
CA VAL A 35 -4.93 2.77 -14.03
C VAL A 35 -5.60 3.98 -13.40
N THR A 36 -6.57 4.59 -14.08
CA THR A 36 -7.33 5.74 -13.57
C THR A 36 -8.24 5.31 -12.44
N LYS A 37 -9.01 4.22 -12.59
CA LYS A 37 -9.84 3.73 -11.49
C LYS A 37 -9.01 3.27 -10.30
N LYS A 38 -7.85 2.65 -10.52
CA LYS A 38 -6.93 2.31 -9.43
C LYS A 38 -6.45 3.53 -8.66
N TYR A 39 -6.13 4.62 -9.35
CA TYR A 39 -5.70 5.86 -8.72
C TYR A 39 -6.81 6.45 -7.85
N GLN A 40 -8.01 6.60 -8.42
CA GLN A 40 -9.17 7.13 -7.70
C GLN A 40 -9.54 6.27 -6.49
N GLU A 41 -9.51 4.94 -6.66
CA GLU A 41 -9.76 4.01 -5.56
C GLU A 41 -8.65 4.08 -4.50
N GLY A 42 -7.39 4.24 -4.89
CA GLY A 42 -6.27 4.42 -3.97
C GLY A 42 -6.47 5.63 -3.07
N ILE A 43 -6.83 6.79 -3.65
CA ILE A 43 -7.18 7.99 -2.88
C ILE A 43 -8.38 7.74 -1.98
N ARG A 44 -9.43 7.11 -2.50
CA ARG A 44 -10.64 6.79 -1.72
C ARG A 44 -10.32 5.89 -0.52
N LEU A 45 -9.45 4.90 -0.69
CA LEU A 45 -8.99 3.99 0.37
C LEU A 45 -8.12 4.71 1.40
N TYR A 46 -7.18 5.55 0.93
CA TYR A 46 -6.36 6.39 1.79
C TYR A 46 -7.23 7.29 2.69
N ASN A 47 -8.21 7.98 2.11
CA ASN A 47 -9.14 8.85 2.84
C ASN A 47 -10.02 8.07 3.83
N LYS A 48 -10.33 6.81 3.53
CA LYS A 48 -11.00 5.89 4.47
C LYS A 48 -10.07 5.25 5.50
N LYS A 49 -8.78 5.62 5.51
CA LYS A 49 -7.73 5.04 6.37
C LYS A 49 -7.48 3.55 6.14
N ASP A 50 -7.92 3.00 5.00
CA ASP A 50 -7.56 1.63 4.55
C ASP A 50 -6.20 1.69 3.83
N TYR A 51 -5.17 2.06 4.60
CA TYR A 51 -3.83 2.34 4.07
C TYR A 51 -3.20 1.09 3.46
N SER A 52 -3.48 -0.10 3.98
CA SER A 52 -2.93 -1.35 3.45
C SER A 52 -3.38 -1.59 2.01
N LYS A 53 -4.67 -1.38 1.70
CA LYS A 53 -5.14 -1.51 0.32
C LYS A 53 -4.74 -0.34 -0.57
N ALA A 54 -4.68 0.87 -0.01
CA ALA A 54 -4.20 2.04 -0.74
C ALA A 54 -2.75 1.84 -1.20
N LEU A 55 -1.88 1.33 -0.32
CA LEU A 55 -0.48 1.04 -0.61
C LEU A 55 -0.31 0.13 -1.82
N ILE A 56 -1.04 -0.99 -1.84
CA ILE A 56 -1.02 -1.97 -2.94
C ILE A 56 -1.35 -1.30 -4.29
N LEU A 57 -2.32 -0.38 -4.31
CA LEU A 57 -2.67 0.33 -5.53
C LEU A 57 -1.60 1.35 -5.91
N PHE A 58 -1.10 2.16 -4.96
CA PHE A 58 -0.09 3.17 -5.23
C PHE A 58 1.24 2.56 -5.73
N GLU A 59 1.69 1.44 -5.15
CA GLU A 59 2.86 0.69 -5.61
C GLU A 59 2.75 0.27 -7.07
N GLY A 60 1.59 -0.28 -7.45
CA GLY A 60 1.31 -0.71 -8.83
C GLY A 60 1.17 0.44 -9.83
N LEU A 61 1.05 1.68 -9.34
CA LEU A 61 0.87 2.87 -10.16
C LEU A 61 2.11 3.75 -10.27
N ALA A 62 3.03 3.72 -9.30
CA ALA A 62 4.18 4.63 -9.23
C ALA A 62 5.00 4.71 -10.52
N GLN A 63 5.29 3.55 -11.15
CA GLN A 63 6.02 3.54 -12.43
C GLN A 63 5.16 3.99 -13.62
N LYS A 64 3.86 3.72 -13.59
CA LYS A 64 2.94 4.03 -14.70
C LYS A 64 2.59 5.51 -14.79
N TYR A 65 2.59 6.20 -13.65
CA TYR A 65 2.28 7.62 -13.54
C TYR A 65 3.51 8.52 -13.60
N ARG A 66 4.73 7.97 -13.77
CA ARG A 66 5.94 8.80 -13.87
C ARG A 66 5.82 9.80 -15.03
N GLY A 67 6.01 11.08 -14.73
CA GLY A 67 5.96 12.16 -15.71
C GLY A 67 4.55 12.66 -16.06
N THR A 68 3.49 12.13 -15.43
CA THR A 68 2.13 12.68 -15.57
C THR A 68 1.88 13.81 -14.56
N ALA A 69 0.79 14.55 -14.74
CA ALA A 69 0.41 15.63 -13.83
C ALA A 69 0.06 15.12 -12.41
N GLU A 70 -0.45 13.89 -12.31
CA GLU A 70 -0.86 13.25 -11.06
C GLU A 70 0.29 12.54 -10.35
N ALA A 71 1.48 12.48 -10.96
CA ALA A 71 2.65 11.80 -10.42
C ALA A 71 3.05 12.35 -9.06
N GLU A 72 3.01 13.68 -8.91
CA GLU A 72 3.35 14.36 -7.66
C GLU A 72 2.40 13.91 -6.55
N ASP A 73 1.09 14.13 -6.72
CA ASP A 73 0.08 13.75 -5.74
C ASP A 73 0.13 12.24 -5.42
N LEU A 74 0.31 11.38 -6.42
CA LEU A 74 0.45 9.94 -6.21
C LEU A 74 1.62 9.62 -5.28
N ASN A 75 2.80 10.18 -5.54
CA ASN A 75 4.00 9.91 -4.74
C ASN A 75 3.86 10.50 -3.32
N TYR A 76 3.17 11.63 -3.19
CA TYR A 76 2.83 12.20 -1.89
C TYR A 76 1.95 11.26 -1.06
N TYR A 77 0.82 10.80 -1.62
CA TYR A 77 -0.07 9.84 -0.95
C TYR A 77 0.64 8.52 -0.66
N TYR A 78 1.50 8.05 -1.56
CA TYR A 78 2.27 6.84 -1.37
C TYR A 78 3.20 6.95 -0.16
N ALA A 79 4.02 8.01 -0.07
CA ALA A 79 4.93 8.23 1.06
C ALA A 79 4.16 8.32 2.39
N PHE A 80 3.05 9.07 2.42
CA PHE A 80 2.22 9.15 3.61
C PHE A 80 1.52 7.84 3.97
N THR A 81 1.12 7.02 2.99
CA THR A 81 0.51 5.71 3.25
C THR A 81 1.48 4.81 4.01
N LEU A 82 2.76 4.76 3.60
CA LEU A 82 3.81 4.02 4.30
C LEU A 82 4.00 4.53 5.73
N TYR A 83 4.06 5.86 5.91
CA TYR A 83 4.16 6.46 7.24
C TYR A 83 2.97 6.08 8.14
N ARG A 84 1.74 6.12 7.61
CA ARG A 84 0.53 5.76 8.37
C ARG A 84 0.50 4.27 8.74
N LEU A 85 1.13 3.42 7.93
CA LEU A 85 1.36 2.01 8.21
C LEU A 85 2.56 1.76 9.14
N LYS A 86 3.24 2.83 9.57
CA LYS A 86 4.44 2.79 10.43
C LYS A 86 5.64 2.10 9.80
N ASP A 87 5.65 1.95 8.48
CA ASP A 87 6.85 1.57 7.75
C ASP A 87 7.74 2.82 7.57
N TYR A 88 8.35 3.27 8.68
CA TYR A 88 9.15 4.48 8.70
C TYR A 88 10.43 4.36 7.87
N THR A 89 10.94 3.13 7.72
CA THR A 89 12.14 2.84 6.90
C THR A 89 11.85 3.02 5.42
N THR A 90 10.72 2.56 4.90
CA THR A 90 10.36 2.82 3.50
C THR A 90 9.82 4.23 3.32
N ALA A 91 9.03 4.74 4.29
CA ALA A 91 8.48 6.09 4.24
C ALA A 91 9.56 7.17 4.16
N ARG A 92 10.64 7.09 4.97
CA ARG A 92 11.74 8.08 4.90
C ARG A 92 12.36 8.16 3.51
N TYR A 93 12.53 7.02 2.85
CA TYR A 93 13.08 6.98 1.48
C TYR A 93 12.11 7.64 0.49
N LYS A 94 10.81 7.32 0.58
CA LYS A 94 9.78 7.90 -0.29
C LYS A 94 9.57 9.39 -0.09
N PHE A 95 9.65 9.87 1.15
CA PHE A 95 9.61 11.30 1.45
C PHE A 95 10.81 12.04 0.87
N LYS A 96 12.01 11.48 0.99
CA LYS A 96 13.21 12.03 0.36
C LYS A 96 13.08 12.03 -1.18
N GLU A 97 12.68 10.91 -1.76
CA GLU A 97 12.47 10.78 -3.21
C GLU A 97 11.49 11.84 -3.72
N PHE A 98 10.37 12.06 -3.01
CA PHE A 98 9.41 13.11 -3.35
C PHE A 98 10.07 14.50 -3.34
N ALA A 99 10.75 14.86 -2.25
CA ALA A 99 11.34 16.18 -2.09
C ALA A 99 12.50 16.48 -3.06
N ASP A 100 13.22 15.44 -3.48
CA ASP A 100 14.28 15.53 -4.49
C ASP A 100 13.70 15.63 -5.91
N THR A 101 12.62 14.90 -6.20
CA THR A 101 11.98 14.86 -7.52
C THR A 101 11.14 16.11 -7.78
N TYR A 102 10.46 16.63 -6.75
CA TYR A 102 9.54 17.77 -6.84
C TYR A 102 10.01 18.92 -5.92
N PRO A 103 11.21 19.48 -6.09
CA PRO A 103 11.79 20.43 -5.15
C PRO A 103 11.02 21.76 -5.07
N ALA A 104 10.27 22.11 -6.12
CA ALA A 104 9.43 23.31 -6.19
C ALA A 104 7.98 23.08 -5.72
N SER A 105 7.62 21.84 -5.36
CA SER A 105 6.31 21.54 -4.80
C SER A 105 6.11 22.27 -3.47
N LYS A 106 4.89 22.76 -3.23
CA LYS A 106 4.48 23.26 -1.91
C LYS A 106 4.60 22.19 -0.81
N ASN A 107 4.58 20.91 -1.18
CA ASN A 107 4.68 19.78 -0.26
C ASN A 107 6.13 19.33 -0.04
N ALA A 108 7.11 19.91 -0.75
CA ALA A 108 8.50 19.46 -0.68
C ALA A 108 9.11 19.66 0.72
N GLU A 109 8.82 20.80 1.36
CA GLU A 109 9.27 21.09 2.73
C GLU A 109 8.71 20.08 3.74
N GLU A 110 7.39 19.83 3.68
CA GLU A 110 6.74 18.84 4.54
C GLU A 110 7.34 17.45 4.35
N CYS A 111 7.58 17.02 3.11
CA CYS A 111 8.21 15.74 2.84
C CYS A 111 9.64 15.68 3.39
N ARG A 112 10.46 16.73 3.31
CA ARG A 112 11.79 16.75 3.94
C ARG A 112 11.69 16.58 5.46
N TYR A 113 10.78 17.33 6.10
CA TYR A 113 10.51 17.20 7.52
C TYR A 113 10.07 15.78 7.89
N MET A 114 9.11 15.21 7.17
CA MET A 114 8.59 13.87 7.43
C MET A 114 9.65 12.79 7.23
N GLY A 115 10.55 12.96 6.26
CA GLY A 115 11.72 12.08 6.08
C GLY A 115 12.63 12.06 7.31
N ALA A 116 12.96 13.25 7.85
CA ALA A 116 13.73 13.38 9.09
C ALA A 116 12.96 12.83 10.31
N TYR A 117 11.65 13.09 10.39
CA TYR A 117 10.81 12.64 11.47
C TYR A 117 10.69 11.11 11.52
N CYS A 118 10.68 10.45 10.35
CA CYS A 118 10.76 8.99 10.28
C CYS A 118 12.05 8.45 10.91
N TYR A 119 13.20 9.12 10.75
CA TYR A 119 14.43 8.72 11.47
C TYR A 119 14.27 8.83 12.98
N TYR A 120 13.65 9.91 13.47
CA TYR A 120 13.36 10.06 14.89
C TYR A 120 12.47 8.93 15.42
N LEU A 121 11.40 8.58 14.70
CA LEU A 121 10.47 7.51 15.10
C LEU A 121 11.09 6.10 15.07
N ASP A 122 12.05 5.88 14.18
CA ASP A 122 12.76 4.59 14.01
C ASP A 122 14.00 4.48 14.92
N SER A 123 14.39 5.57 15.58
CA SER A 123 15.54 5.59 16.48
C SER A 123 15.25 4.78 17.76
N PRO A 124 16.24 4.00 18.25
CA PRO A 124 16.09 3.30 19.51
C PRO A 124 15.96 4.31 20.65
N LYS A 125 15.18 3.95 21.67
CA LYS A 125 15.15 4.74 22.91
C LYS A 125 16.56 4.74 23.50
N SER A 126 17.07 5.91 23.82
CA SER A 126 18.32 6.05 24.57
C SER A 126 18.18 5.28 25.88
N SER A 127 19.04 4.28 26.11
CA SER A 127 19.22 3.71 27.44
C SER A 127 20.00 4.73 28.25
N LEU A 128 19.42 5.19 29.36
CA LEU A 128 20.06 6.14 30.28
C LEU A 128 21.31 5.57 30.99
N ASP A 129 21.68 4.32 30.70
CA ASP A 129 22.79 3.57 31.32
C ASP A 129 24.11 3.64 30.51
N GLN A 130 24.41 4.78 29.85
CA GLN A 130 25.76 5.03 29.33
C GLN A 130 26.72 5.48 30.43
#